data_AF-A0A2S5LIS0-F1
#
_entry.id   AF-A0A2S5LIS0-F1
#
_cell.length_a   1.000
_cell.length_b   1.000
_cell.length_c   1.000
_cell.angle_alpha   90.00
_cell.angle_beta   90.00
_cell.angle_gamma   90.00
#
_symmetry.space_group_name_H-M   'P 1'
#
loop_
_entity.id
_entity.type
_entity.pdbx_description
1 polymer ?
#
loop_
_entity_poly.entity_id
_entity_poly.type
_entity_poly.pdbx_seq_one_letter_code
_entity_poly.pdbx_strand_id
1 'polypeptide(L)'
;MFRLRGLDVDFEPTLGKDKDKLAAAIADYDGLAIRSATKVTADIFARAPRLKVVGRAGIGVDNVDVAAATARGVIVMNTPFGNSITTAEHAIALMFALAREIPAADASTQAGKWEKNRFMGVEITGKTLGVVGCGNVGANVAERALGLKMRVIAFDPYLTQERASELGAEKVDLDELLARADFITLHTPLTPQTKNILSAENLAKTCKGVRIINCARGGLVDEEALRKALDDGHVAGAAFDVFAQEPATENPLFGHPHVVCTPHLGASTSEAQEKVALQIAEQMADYLTRGAIANAVNFPSISAEEAPRLKPFVELAEKLGLFVGQVAVAGVDTLSIVYEGAVALQKTRPISAAAISGLLRPILEDVNPVSAPILAKERGLAIEEITREAQGDYESLVTLSAHTAQGEICVSGTVFHDGKPRIVGIGDIGVDAEFAPSMIYLTNEDRPGFIGRFAGVLG
;
A
#
# COMPACT_ATOMS: atom_id res chain seq x y z
N MET A 1 -1.96 20.62 12.28
CA MET A 1 -2.81 20.28 11.13
C MET A 1 -4.17 19.73 11.52
N PHE A 2 -4.28 18.60 12.21
CA PHE A 2 -5.58 18.03 12.63
C PHE A 2 -6.55 19.04 13.29
N ARG A 3 -6.12 19.76 14.34
CA ARG A 3 -6.96 20.79 15.00
C ARG A 3 -7.36 21.94 14.06
N LEU A 4 -6.49 22.32 13.11
CA LEU A 4 -6.81 23.35 12.10
C LEU A 4 -7.89 22.88 11.12
N ARG A 5 -8.08 21.56 10.99
CA ARG A 5 -9.14 20.92 10.20
C ARG A 5 -10.39 20.60 11.02
N GLY A 6 -10.48 21.08 12.27
CA GLY A 6 -11.64 20.89 13.14
C GLY A 6 -11.74 19.51 13.79
N LEU A 7 -10.65 18.73 13.81
CA LEU A 7 -10.60 17.43 14.46
C LEU A 7 -10.13 17.56 15.91
N ASP A 8 -10.76 16.80 16.81
CA ASP A 8 -10.28 16.60 18.17
C ASP A 8 -9.10 15.61 18.19
N VAL A 9 -8.10 15.87 19.03
CA VAL A 9 -6.82 15.16 18.98
C VAL A 9 -6.19 15.00 20.36
N ASP A 10 -6.04 13.74 20.74
CA ASP A 10 -5.18 13.33 21.84
C ASP A 10 -3.77 13.01 21.34
N PHE A 11 -2.76 13.48 22.09
CA PHE A 11 -1.36 13.22 21.80
C PHE A 11 -0.76 12.34 22.90
N GLU A 12 -0.74 11.03 22.61
CA GLU A 12 -0.31 10.00 23.56
C GLU A 12 0.93 9.24 23.04
N PRO A 13 2.13 9.86 23.04
CA PRO A 13 3.33 9.32 22.38
C PRO A 13 3.88 8.03 23.02
N THR A 14 3.43 7.69 24.24
CA THR A 14 3.87 6.48 24.96
C THR A 14 2.87 5.33 24.86
N LEU A 15 1.59 5.62 24.57
CA LEU A 15 0.50 4.65 24.55
C LEU A 15 0.76 3.51 23.56
N GLY A 16 1.30 3.82 22.38
CA GLY A 16 1.55 2.85 21.34
C GLY A 16 2.57 1.75 21.68
N LYS A 17 3.38 1.92 22.73
CA LYS A 17 4.31 0.90 23.22
C LYS A 17 3.64 -0.16 24.09
N ASP A 18 2.47 0.16 24.63
CA ASP A 18 1.69 -0.69 25.52
C ASP A 18 0.42 -1.14 24.79
N LYS A 19 0.48 -2.35 24.22
CA LYS A 19 -0.60 -2.90 23.39
C LYS A 19 -1.93 -2.97 24.13
N ASP A 20 -1.90 -3.25 25.43
CA ASP A 20 -3.11 -3.48 26.23
C ASP A 20 -3.79 -2.17 26.57
N LYS A 21 -3.00 -1.11 26.85
CA LYS A 21 -3.55 0.24 27.00
C LYS A 21 -4.07 0.81 25.69
N LEU A 22 -3.35 0.62 24.58
CA LEU A 22 -3.85 1.06 23.27
C LEU A 22 -5.18 0.38 22.95
N ALA A 23 -5.26 -0.93 23.16
CA ALA A 23 -6.47 -1.72 22.98
C ALA A 23 -7.64 -1.27 23.86
N ALA A 24 -7.38 -0.73 25.05
CA ALA A 24 -8.41 -0.21 25.96
C ALA A 24 -8.92 1.19 25.55
N ALA A 25 -8.10 2.00 24.89
CA ALA A 25 -8.43 3.37 24.51
C ALA A 25 -9.01 3.50 23.09
N ILE A 26 -8.63 2.61 22.16
CA ILE A 26 -8.86 2.80 20.72
C ILE A 26 -10.34 2.82 20.29
N ALA A 27 -11.26 2.32 21.13
CA ALA A 27 -12.66 2.14 20.77
C ALA A 27 -13.39 3.44 20.37
N ASP A 28 -12.96 4.57 20.94
CA ASP A 28 -13.59 5.87 20.77
C ASP A 28 -13.00 6.73 19.64
N TYR A 29 -11.97 6.24 18.95
CA TYR A 29 -11.25 7.01 17.93
C TYR A 29 -11.67 6.68 16.49
N ASP A 30 -11.89 7.72 15.68
CA ASP A 30 -12.13 7.61 14.24
C ASP A 30 -10.85 7.43 13.42
N GLY A 31 -9.68 7.81 13.97
CA GLY A 31 -8.39 7.71 13.29
C GLY A 31 -7.21 7.50 14.23
N LEU A 32 -6.20 6.76 13.77
CA LEU A 32 -4.99 6.46 14.53
C LEU A 32 -3.74 6.82 13.72
N ALA A 33 -2.97 7.81 14.17
CA ALA A 33 -1.69 8.18 13.58
C ALA A 33 -0.54 7.53 14.34
N ILE A 34 0.34 6.80 13.64
CA ILE A 34 1.44 6.06 14.27
C ILE A 34 2.79 6.31 13.58
N ARG A 35 3.87 5.95 14.30
CA ARG A 35 5.23 5.77 13.78
C ARG A 35 5.63 4.30 13.91
N SER A 36 6.92 3.97 13.85
CA SER A 36 7.43 2.59 13.90
C SER A 36 7.20 1.85 15.23
N ALA A 37 7.11 2.57 16.35
CA ALA A 37 7.05 1.92 17.68
C ALA A 37 5.71 1.22 17.97
N THR A 38 4.61 1.67 17.37
CA THR A 38 3.27 1.13 17.63
C THR A 38 2.98 -0.02 16.69
N LYS A 39 2.55 -1.17 17.20
CA LYS A 39 2.06 -2.28 16.36
C LYS A 39 0.53 -2.28 16.34
N VAL A 40 -0.06 -2.13 15.17
CA VAL A 40 -1.52 -2.17 14.98
C VAL A 40 -1.88 -3.54 14.42
N THR A 41 -2.19 -4.46 15.33
CA THR A 41 -2.49 -5.87 15.02
C THR A 41 -3.99 -6.09 14.82
N ALA A 42 -4.37 -7.29 14.34
CA ALA A 42 -5.77 -7.71 14.27
C ALA A 42 -6.55 -7.50 15.59
N ASP A 43 -5.93 -7.74 16.75
CA ASP A 43 -6.54 -7.52 18.07
C ASP A 43 -6.88 -6.05 18.34
N ILE A 44 -6.04 -5.11 17.87
CA ILE A 44 -6.32 -3.67 17.98
C ILE A 44 -7.53 -3.32 17.12
N PHE A 45 -7.56 -3.79 15.87
CA PHE A 45 -8.69 -3.54 14.96
C PHE A 45 -10.00 -4.14 15.48
N ALA A 46 -9.96 -5.32 16.11
CA ALA A 46 -11.13 -5.96 16.71
C ALA A 46 -11.76 -5.13 17.85
N ARG A 47 -10.98 -4.26 18.49
CA ARG A 47 -11.42 -3.39 19.60
C ARG A 47 -11.70 -1.95 19.16
N ALA A 48 -11.63 -1.66 17.87
CA ALA A 48 -11.70 -0.31 17.31
C ALA A 48 -12.92 -0.14 16.38
N PRO A 49 -14.18 -0.27 16.88
CA PRO A 49 -15.38 -0.29 16.04
C PRO A 49 -15.63 1.00 15.27
N ARG A 50 -15.05 2.13 15.70
CA ARG A 50 -15.19 3.45 15.08
C ARG A 50 -14.05 3.81 14.14
N LEU A 51 -12.97 3.03 14.14
CA LEU A 51 -11.74 3.40 13.44
C LEU A 51 -11.95 3.33 11.93
N LYS A 52 -11.69 4.45 11.23
CA LYS A 52 -11.84 4.57 9.78
C LYS A 52 -10.50 4.63 9.06
N VAL A 53 -9.46 5.14 9.73
CA VAL A 53 -8.13 5.31 9.13
C VAL A 53 -6.99 5.05 10.11
N VAL A 54 -5.96 4.35 9.64
CA VAL A 54 -4.65 4.28 10.27
C VAL A 54 -3.64 4.98 9.37
N GLY A 55 -3.02 6.05 9.87
CA GLY A 55 -1.96 6.75 9.15
C GLY A 55 -0.60 6.43 9.72
N ARG A 56 0.29 5.86 8.90
CA ARG A 56 1.69 5.62 9.26
C ARG A 56 2.55 6.78 8.74
N ALA A 57 3.16 7.51 9.67
CA ALA A 57 4.18 8.53 9.37
C ALA A 57 5.51 7.88 8.93
N GLY A 58 5.61 7.54 7.65
CA GLY A 58 6.77 6.99 6.96
C GLY A 58 6.38 6.06 5.79
N ILE A 59 7.35 5.54 5.03
CA ILE A 59 7.09 4.68 3.84
C ILE A 59 6.51 3.31 4.21
N GLY A 60 7.21 2.54 5.05
CA GLY A 60 6.80 1.18 5.43
C GLY A 60 5.56 1.15 6.30
N VAL A 61 4.75 0.10 6.14
CA VAL A 61 3.55 -0.18 6.95
C VAL A 61 3.67 -1.53 7.66
N ASP A 62 4.90 -2.02 7.84
CA ASP A 62 5.21 -3.35 8.37
C ASP A 62 4.68 -3.58 9.79
N ASN A 63 4.43 -2.49 10.52
CA ASN A 63 3.86 -2.48 11.86
C ASN A 63 2.31 -2.33 11.88
N VAL A 64 1.66 -2.43 10.73
CA VAL A 64 0.20 -2.42 10.57
C VAL A 64 -0.25 -3.70 9.89
N ASP A 65 -1.19 -4.41 10.48
CA ASP A 65 -1.84 -5.55 9.85
C ASP A 65 -2.83 -5.05 8.78
N VAL A 66 -2.33 -4.86 7.55
CA VAL A 66 -3.11 -4.33 6.43
C VAL A 66 -4.24 -5.28 6.03
N ALA A 67 -4.08 -6.59 6.22
CA ALA A 67 -5.12 -7.56 5.94
C ALA A 67 -6.27 -7.41 6.95
N ALA A 68 -5.97 -7.32 8.24
CA ALA A 68 -6.98 -7.06 9.28
C ALA A 68 -7.65 -5.70 9.11
N ALA A 69 -6.89 -4.66 8.73
CA ALA A 69 -7.44 -3.34 8.42
C ALA A 69 -8.44 -3.41 7.26
N THR A 70 -8.06 -4.08 6.18
CA THR A 70 -8.90 -4.30 5.00
C THR A 70 -10.18 -5.06 5.34
N ALA A 71 -10.06 -6.15 6.11
CA ALA A 71 -11.21 -6.93 6.57
C ALA A 71 -12.21 -6.09 7.38
N ARG A 72 -11.72 -5.08 8.12
CA ARG A 72 -12.54 -4.15 8.91
C ARG A 72 -12.95 -2.86 8.17
N GLY A 73 -12.55 -2.69 6.91
CA GLY A 73 -12.84 -1.49 6.12
C GLY A 73 -12.06 -0.25 6.56
N VAL A 74 -10.97 -0.44 7.31
CA VAL A 74 -10.09 0.63 7.77
C VAL A 74 -9.07 0.96 6.69
N ILE A 75 -9.02 2.21 6.27
CA ILE A 75 -8.04 2.69 5.29
C ILE A 75 -6.67 2.80 5.96
N VAL A 76 -5.64 2.24 5.33
CA VAL A 76 -4.26 2.39 5.79
C VAL A 76 -3.52 3.34 4.85
N MET A 77 -3.00 4.44 5.39
CA MET A 77 -2.27 5.46 4.63
C MET A 77 -0.80 5.50 5.06
N ASN A 78 0.10 5.82 4.13
CA ASN A 78 1.52 6.05 4.41
C ASN A 78 2.00 7.39 3.82
N THR A 79 3.31 7.65 3.94
CA THR A 79 3.95 8.85 3.38
C THR A 79 5.11 8.45 2.47
N PRO A 80 4.84 8.03 1.22
CA PRO A 80 5.82 7.35 0.37
C PRO A 80 6.95 8.28 -0.15
N PHE A 81 6.80 9.59 0.04
CA PHE A 81 7.74 10.61 -0.44
C PHE A 81 8.48 11.33 0.70
N GLY A 82 7.93 11.34 1.92
CA GLY A 82 8.39 12.24 2.98
C GLY A 82 9.83 12.00 3.47
N ASN A 83 10.36 10.78 3.31
CA ASN A 83 11.72 10.41 3.73
C ASN A 83 12.55 9.76 2.60
N SER A 84 12.14 9.88 1.33
CA SER A 84 12.86 9.23 0.22
C SER A 84 14.29 9.77 0.07
N ILE A 85 14.43 11.10 0.15
CA ILE A 85 15.70 11.83 0.10
C ILE A 85 16.60 11.42 1.27
N THR A 86 16.09 11.50 2.50
CA THR A 86 16.84 11.19 3.72
C THR A 86 17.31 9.74 3.75
N THR A 87 16.47 8.81 3.29
CA THR A 87 16.86 7.38 3.22
C THR A 87 17.97 7.17 2.20
N ALA A 88 17.90 7.88 1.06
CA ALA A 88 18.94 7.83 0.04
C ALA A 88 20.28 8.42 0.54
N GLU A 89 20.23 9.55 1.26
CA GLU A 89 21.40 10.16 1.90
C GLU A 89 22.02 9.20 2.92
N HIS A 90 21.20 8.53 3.74
CA HIS A 90 21.67 7.56 4.72
C HIS A 90 22.32 6.34 4.05
N ALA A 91 21.76 5.84 2.95
CA ALA A 91 22.37 4.75 2.18
C ALA A 91 23.75 5.14 1.61
N ILE A 92 23.88 6.35 1.05
CA ILE A 92 25.16 6.88 0.57
C ILE A 92 26.14 7.08 1.74
N ALA A 93 25.67 7.59 2.88
CA ALA A 93 26.49 7.76 4.08
C ALA A 93 27.03 6.43 4.60
N LEU A 94 26.17 5.40 4.68
CA LEU A 94 26.57 4.05 5.05
C LEU A 94 27.53 3.41 4.03
N MET A 95 27.34 3.67 2.74
CA MET A 95 28.28 3.24 1.69
C MET A 95 29.68 3.84 1.92
N PHE A 96 29.78 5.13 2.25
CA PHE A 96 31.07 5.75 2.59
C PHE A 96 31.65 5.25 3.92
N ALA A 97 30.82 5.12 4.95
CA ALA A 97 31.23 4.60 6.25
C ALA A 97 31.84 3.20 6.12
N LEU A 98 31.22 2.36 5.28
CA LEU A 98 31.70 1.03 4.94
C LEU A 98 32.98 1.07 4.09
N ALA A 99 32.98 1.85 3.01
CA ALA A 99 34.12 1.92 2.10
C ALA A 99 35.40 2.39 2.78
N ARG A 100 35.29 3.20 3.84
CA ARG A 100 36.42 3.85 4.53
C ARG A 100 36.61 3.42 5.98
N GLU A 101 35.87 2.40 6.44
CA GLU A 101 35.95 1.85 7.79
C GLU A 101 35.76 2.92 8.90
N ILE A 102 34.93 3.92 8.64
CA ILE A 102 34.85 5.15 9.45
C ILE A 102 34.57 4.86 10.94
N PRO A 103 33.56 4.03 11.32
CA PRO A 103 33.26 3.82 12.73
C PRO A 103 34.40 3.18 13.52
N ALA A 104 35.10 2.20 12.92
CA ALA A 104 36.22 1.53 13.55
C ALA A 104 37.45 2.45 13.66
N ALA A 105 37.71 3.26 12.62
CA ALA A 105 38.78 4.24 12.61
C ALA A 105 38.57 5.37 13.64
N ASP A 106 37.35 5.88 13.76
CA ASP A 106 36.97 6.87 14.78
C ASP A 106 37.17 6.28 16.18
N ALA A 107 36.60 5.10 16.48
CA ALA A 107 36.72 4.46 17.78
C ALA A 107 38.19 4.21 18.18
N SER A 108 39.04 3.78 17.24
CA SER A 108 40.48 3.59 17.49
C SER A 108 41.19 4.91 17.81
N THR A 109 40.89 5.96 17.04
CA THR A 109 41.53 7.29 17.19
C THR A 109 41.09 7.97 18.49
N GLN A 110 39.80 7.91 18.83
CA GLN A 110 39.27 8.43 20.11
C GLN A 110 39.85 7.70 21.32
N ALA A 111 40.21 6.41 21.17
CA ALA A 111 40.93 5.65 22.18
C ALA A 111 42.43 6.00 22.27
N GLY A 112 42.90 7.04 21.56
CA GLY A 112 44.28 7.53 21.58
C GLY A 112 45.25 6.69 20.74
N LYS A 113 44.77 5.76 19.92
CA LYS A 113 45.62 4.96 19.03
C LYS A 113 45.84 5.69 17.70
N TRP A 114 46.93 5.35 17.02
CA TRP A 114 47.26 5.90 15.68
C TRP A 114 47.57 4.78 14.69
N GLU A 115 46.54 4.00 14.35
CA GLU A 115 46.66 2.77 13.55
C GLU A 115 46.53 3.03 12.04
N LYS A 116 47.22 4.06 11.50
CA LYS A 116 47.10 4.46 10.09
C LYS A 116 47.25 3.30 9.10
N ASN A 117 48.14 2.36 9.38
CA ASN A 117 48.43 1.23 8.48
C ASN A 117 47.43 0.07 8.60
N ARG A 118 46.54 0.10 9.61
CA ARG A 118 45.50 -0.92 9.82
C ARG A 118 44.31 -0.71 8.88
N PHE A 119 43.95 0.54 8.62
CA PHE A 119 42.77 0.88 7.84
C PHE A 119 43.13 1.07 6.37
N MET A 120 42.47 0.33 5.48
CA MET A 120 42.70 0.40 4.03
C MET A 120 41.36 0.39 3.31
N GLY A 121 40.79 1.58 3.16
CA GLY A 121 39.52 1.76 2.47
C GLY A 121 39.62 1.55 0.95
N VAL A 122 38.47 1.66 0.29
CA VAL A 122 38.35 1.62 -1.17
C VAL A 122 37.83 2.94 -1.72
N GLU A 123 38.32 3.29 -2.91
CA GLU A 123 37.75 4.37 -3.71
C GLU A 123 36.47 3.89 -4.42
N ILE A 124 35.43 4.73 -4.43
CA ILE A 124 34.14 4.41 -5.08
C ILE A 124 34.06 4.92 -6.52
N THR A 125 34.85 5.93 -6.88
CA THR A 125 34.89 6.52 -8.22
C THR A 125 35.16 5.45 -9.28
N GLY A 126 34.37 5.44 -10.35
CA GLY A 126 34.48 4.47 -11.46
C GLY A 126 33.95 3.06 -11.15
N LYS A 127 33.68 2.73 -9.88
CA LYS A 127 33.08 1.45 -9.50
C LYS A 127 31.63 1.33 -9.91
N THR A 128 31.14 0.10 -10.00
CA THR A 128 29.75 -0.20 -10.35
C THR A 128 28.90 -0.33 -9.09
N LEU A 129 27.88 0.51 -8.98
CA LEU A 129 26.80 0.38 -8.00
C LEU A 129 25.63 -0.37 -8.63
N GLY A 130 25.29 -1.53 -8.07
CA GLY A 130 24.05 -2.25 -8.33
C GLY A 130 22.93 -1.78 -7.40
N VAL A 131 21.87 -1.22 -7.97
CA VAL A 131 20.67 -0.77 -7.26
C VAL A 131 19.57 -1.82 -7.42
N VAL A 132 19.23 -2.53 -6.35
CA VAL A 132 18.14 -3.51 -6.32
C VAL A 132 16.88 -2.80 -5.85
N GLY A 133 15.94 -2.54 -6.76
CA GLY A 133 14.76 -1.68 -6.58
C GLY A 133 15.04 -0.23 -6.92
N CYS A 134 14.42 0.28 -8.00
CA CYS A 134 14.63 1.63 -8.52
C CYS A 134 13.36 2.50 -8.38
N GLY A 135 12.66 2.35 -7.25
CA GLY A 135 11.59 3.27 -6.85
C GLY A 135 12.14 4.62 -6.38
N ASN A 136 11.33 5.39 -5.64
CA ASN A 136 11.70 6.75 -5.20
C ASN A 136 13.07 6.83 -4.51
N VAL A 137 13.38 5.93 -3.57
CA VAL A 137 14.66 5.93 -2.84
C VAL A 137 15.80 5.50 -3.77
N GLY A 138 15.63 4.38 -4.48
CA GLY A 138 16.64 3.84 -5.38
C GLY A 138 17.05 4.83 -6.48
N ALA A 139 16.10 5.57 -7.05
CA ALA A 139 16.37 6.63 -8.02
C ALA A 139 17.20 7.77 -7.42
N ASN A 140 16.88 8.22 -6.19
CA ASN A 140 17.67 9.23 -5.48
C ASN A 140 19.09 8.76 -5.15
N VAL A 141 19.27 7.47 -4.85
CA VAL A 141 20.58 6.86 -4.62
C VAL A 141 21.37 6.79 -5.93
N ALA A 142 20.74 6.36 -7.02
CA ALA A 142 21.35 6.32 -8.36
C ALA A 142 21.87 7.71 -8.79
N GLU A 143 21.03 8.75 -8.66
CA GLU A 143 21.40 10.14 -8.97
C GLU A 143 22.66 10.58 -8.20
N ARG A 144 22.71 10.31 -6.88
CA ARG A 144 23.86 10.66 -6.03
C ARG A 144 25.11 9.86 -6.41
N ALA A 145 24.95 8.58 -6.69
CA ALA A 145 26.06 7.72 -7.12
C ALA A 145 26.68 8.18 -8.46
N LEU A 146 25.85 8.63 -9.42
CA LEU A 146 26.32 9.24 -10.66
C LEU A 146 27.06 10.56 -10.40
N GLY A 147 26.57 11.38 -9.47
CA GLY A 147 27.27 12.58 -8.99
C GLY A 147 28.66 12.26 -8.42
N LEU A 148 28.79 11.14 -7.72
CA LEU A 148 30.02 10.56 -7.19
C LEU A 148 30.86 9.82 -8.25
N LYS A 149 30.46 9.88 -9.53
CA LYS A 149 31.17 9.28 -10.67
C LYS A 149 31.27 7.75 -10.59
N MET A 150 30.28 7.11 -9.99
CA MET A 150 30.09 5.66 -10.10
C MET A 150 29.36 5.32 -11.42
N ARG A 151 29.46 4.07 -11.85
CA ARG A 151 28.58 3.48 -12.88
C ARG A 151 27.37 2.90 -12.16
N VAL A 152 26.16 3.15 -12.64
CA VAL A 152 24.94 2.64 -11.99
C VAL A 152 24.25 1.63 -12.88
N ILE A 153 24.04 0.43 -12.34
CA ILE A 153 23.18 -0.61 -12.93
C ILE A 153 22.02 -0.86 -11.98
N ALA A 154 20.82 -1.13 -12.50
CA ALA A 154 19.62 -1.26 -11.69
C ALA A 154 18.79 -2.48 -12.09
N PHE A 155 18.35 -3.24 -11.08
CA PHE A 155 17.37 -4.29 -11.23
C PHE A 155 16.07 -3.86 -10.56
N ASP A 156 15.00 -3.75 -11.35
CA ASP A 156 13.64 -3.56 -10.86
C ASP A 156 12.67 -4.08 -11.95
N PRO A 157 11.81 -5.08 -11.64
CA PRO A 157 10.86 -5.61 -12.61
C PRO A 157 9.90 -4.58 -13.20
N TYR A 158 9.65 -3.48 -12.48
CA TYR A 158 8.71 -2.43 -12.85
C TYR A 158 9.37 -1.21 -13.48
N LEU A 159 10.71 -1.14 -13.51
CA LEU A 159 11.45 -0.06 -14.17
C LEU A 159 11.42 -0.26 -15.69
N THR A 160 11.07 0.77 -16.46
CA THR A 160 11.18 0.73 -17.93
C THR A 160 12.59 1.07 -18.39
N GLN A 161 12.97 0.67 -19.61
CA GLN A 161 14.29 0.97 -20.15
C GLN A 161 14.48 2.48 -20.33
N GLU A 162 13.44 3.17 -20.77
CA GLU A 162 13.40 4.61 -20.96
C GLU A 162 13.65 5.32 -19.63
N ARG A 163 12.95 4.90 -18.57
CA ARG A 163 13.10 5.50 -17.24
C ARG A 163 14.49 5.27 -16.66
N ALA A 164 15.07 4.10 -16.87
CA ALA A 164 16.45 3.83 -16.45
C ALA A 164 17.44 4.77 -17.13
N SER A 165 17.30 4.94 -18.45
CA SER A 165 18.13 5.85 -19.26
C SER A 165 18.01 7.31 -18.79
N GLU A 166 16.80 7.79 -18.50
CA GLU A 166 16.58 9.13 -17.92
C GLU A 166 17.29 9.34 -16.58
N LEU A 167 17.35 8.29 -15.75
CA LEU A 167 18.05 8.30 -14.47
C LEU A 167 19.58 8.16 -14.63
N GLY A 168 20.08 7.96 -15.85
CA GLY A 168 21.50 7.67 -16.11
C GLY A 168 21.95 6.29 -15.62
N ALA A 169 21.01 5.38 -15.39
CA ALA A 169 21.26 4.02 -14.94
C ALA A 169 21.02 3.01 -16.08
N GLU A 170 21.79 1.92 -16.08
CA GLU A 170 21.58 0.80 -16.99
C GLU A 170 20.63 -0.21 -16.33
N LYS A 171 19.45 -0.44 -16.92
CA LYS A 171 18.57 -1.52 -16.46
C LYS A 171 19.15 -2.87 -16.88
N VAL A 172 19.28 -3.77 -15.92
CA VAL A 172 19.78 -5.14 -16.09
C VAL A 172 18.88 -6.13 -15.34
N ASP A 173 19.04 -7.42 -15.58
CA ASP A 173 18.44 -8.45 -14.72
C ASP A 173 19.23 -8.63 -13.42
N LEU A 174 18.71 -9.44 -12.50
CA LEU A 174 19.33 -9.62 -11.18
C LEU A 174 20.69 -10.34 -11.29
N ASP A 175 20.79 -11.40 -12.11
CA ASP A 175 22.02 -12.18 -12.21
C ASP A 175 23.16 -11.34 -12.82
N GLU A 176 22.86 -10.53 -13.82
CA GLU A 176 23.78 -9.57 -14.42
C GLU A 176 24.21 -8.48 -13.42
N LEU A 177 23.29 -7.99 -12.59
CA LEU A 177 23.62 -7.05 -11.51
C LEU A 177 24.62 -7.65 -10.52
N LEU A 178 24.33 -8.86 -10.03
CA LEU A 178 25.18 -9.56 -9.06
C LEU A 178 26.59 -9.78 -9.63
N ALA A 179 26.68 -10.20 -10.89
CA ALA A 179 27.95 -10.49 -11.55
C ALA A 179 28.83 -9.26 -11.87
N ARG A 180 28.28 -8.03 -11.80
CA ARG A 180 28.98 -6.80 -12.22
C ARG A 180 29.20 -5.79 -11.08
N ALA A 181 28.41 -5.85 -10.02
CA ALA A 181 28.40 -4.83 -8.98
C ALA A 181 29.61 -4.93 -8.03
N ASP A 182 30.31 -3.81 -7.82
CA ASP A 182 31.29 -3.64 -6.73
C ASP A 182 30.58 -3.33 -5.40
N PHE A 183 29.48 -2.59 -5.49
CA PHE A 183 28.61 -2.22 -4.38
C PHE A 183 27.17 -2.59 -4.74
N ILE A 184 26.42 -3.14 -3.80
CA ILE A 184 24.99 -3.44 -3.96
C ILE A 184 24.21 -2.68 -2.89
N THR A 185 23.15 -1.99 -3.28
CA THR A 185 22.24 -1.31 -2.36
C THR A 185 20.80 -1.73 -2.62
N LEU A 186 20.06 -2.01 -1.55
CA LEU A 186 18.69 -2.53 -1.58
C LEU A 186 17.68 -1.42 -1.29
N HIS A 187 16.65 -1.31 -2.14
CA HIS A 187 15.56 -0.32 -2.06
C HIS A 187 14.20 -0.90 -2.48
N THR A 188 13.98 -2.20 -2.24
CA THR A 188 12.70 -2.88 -2.48
C THR A 188 11.85 -2.99 -1.22
N PRO A 189 10.51 -3.11 -1.34
CA PRO A 189 9.68 -3.55 -0.23
C PRO A 189 9.99 -5.01 0.13
N LEU A 190 9.65 -5.43 1.35
CA LEU A 190 9.70 -6.83 1.75
C LEU A 190 8.40 -7.53 1.33
N THR A 191 8.51 -8.48 0.40
CA THR A 191 7.42 -9.32 -0.09
C THR A 191 7.89 -10.77 -0.15
N PRO A 192 7.00 -11.75 -0.38
CA PRO A 192 7.43 -13.13 -0.61
C PRO A 192 8.46 -13.28 -1.74
N GLN A 193 8.40 -12.42 -2.76
CA GLN A 193 9.31 -12.44 -3.91
C GLN A 193 10.66 -11.76 -3.64
N THR A 194 10.73 -10.79 -2.72
CA THR A 194 11.96 -10.04 -2.40
C THR A 194 12.61 -10.48 -1.09
N LYS A 195 11.93 -11.32 -0.30
CA LYS A 195 12.48 -11.94 0.90
C LYS A 195 13.72 -12.74 0.53
N ASN A 196 14.82 -12.46 1.22
CA ASN A 196 16.14 -13.03 0.95
C ASN A 196 16.52 -12.96 -0.54
N ILE A 197 16.22 -11.84 -1.22
CA ILE A 197 16.67 -11.62 -2.60
C ILE A 197 18.20 -11.73 -2.71
N LEU A 198 18.95 -11.37 -1.65
CA LEU A 198 20.33 -11.79 -1.47
C LEU A 198 20.40 -12.99 -0.52
N SER A 199 20.01 -14.15 -1.05
CA SER A 199 20.16 -15.46 -0.41
C SER A 199 21.61 -15.95 -0.50
N ALA A 200 21.94 -17.07 0.15
CA ALA A 200 23.24 -17.73 0.00
C ALA A 200 23.61 -18.01 -1.47
N GLU A 201 22.63 -18.42 -2.29
CA GLU A 201 22.83 -18.66 -3.72
C GLU A 201 23.19 -17.38 -4.47
N ASN A 202 22.43 -16.31 -4.24
CA ASN A 202 22.66 -15.04 -4.94
C ASN A 202 23.92 -14.32 -4.44
N LEU A 203 24.26 -14.45 -3.16
CA LEU A 203 25.55 -13.98 -2.63
C LEU A 203 26.72 -14.69 -3.31
N ALA A 204 26.62 -15.99 -3.61
CA ALA A 204 27.67 -16.71 -4.33
C ALA A 204 27.88 -16.24 -5.77
N LYS A 205 26.84 -15.65 -6.39
CA LYS A 205 26.92 -15.07 -7.74
C LYS A 205 27.57 -13.69 -7.79
N THR A 206 27.73 -13.01 -6.65
CA THR A 206 28.32 -11.68 -6.65
C THR A 206 29.80 -11.69 -6.98
N CYS A 207 30.32 -10.56 -7.47
CA CYS A 207 31.76 -10.32 -7.49
C CYS A 207 32.40 -10.59 -6.13
N LYS A 208 33.56 -11.27 -6.13
CA LYS A 208 34.38 -11.37 -4.92
C LYS A 208 34.84 -9.97 -4.50
N GLY A 209 34.66 -9.64 -3.24
CA GLY A 209 34.97 -8.34 -2.66
C GLY A 209 33.83 -7.32 -2.75
N VAL A 210 32.62 -7.74 -3.12
CA VAL A 210 31.42 -6.88 -3.13
C VAL A 210 31.16 -6.30 -1.74
N ARG A 211 30.56 -5.10 -1.70
CA ARG A 211 30.06 -4.45 -0.47
C ARG A 211 28.55 -4.27 -0.54
N ILE A 212 27.84 -4.61 0.53
CA ILE A 212 26.37 -4.66 0.53
C ILE A 212 25.80 -3.64 1.51
N ILE A 213 24.83 -2.85 1.05
CA ILE A 213 24.14 -1.83 1.84
C ILE A 213 22.64 -2.16 1.89
N ASN A 214 22.08 -2.18 3.10
CA ASN A 214 20.65 -2.35 3.29
C ASN A 214 20.09 -1.26 4.22
N CYS A 215 19.43 -0.27 3.61
CA CYS A 215 18.63 0.75 4.30
C CYS A 215 17.14 0.66 3.96
N ALA A 216 16.70 -0.48 3.43
CA ALA A 216 15.33 -0.66 2.96
C ALA A 216 14.49 -1.42 3.96
N ARG A 217 14.61 -2.75 4.00
CA ARG A 217 13.88 -3.62 4.93
C ARG A 217 14.77 -4.74 5.43
N GLY A 218 14.57 -5.13 6.69
CA GLY A 218 15.10 -6.37 7.23
C GLY A 218 14.58 -7.58 6.46
N GLY A 219 15.38 -8.64 6.35
CA GLY A 219 15.00 -9.86 5.65
C GLY A 219 15.05 -9.79 4.11
N LEU A 220 15.58 -8.72 3.52
CA LEU A 220 15.94 -8.69 2.09
C LEU A 220 17.25 -9.45 1.82
N VAL A 221 18.10 -9.57 2.84
CA VAL A 221 19.34 -10.34 2.81
C VAL A 221 19.23 -11.43 3.86
N ASP A 222 19.66 -12.63 3.50
CA ASP A 222 19.88 -13.69 4.48
C ASP A 222 21.11 -13.33 5.33
N GLU A 223 20.86 -12.87 6.57
CA GLU A 223 21.88 -12.33 7.48
C GLU A 223 22.90 -13.40 7.91
N GLU A 224 22.48 -14.66 8.02
CA GLU A 224 23.37 -15.80 8.34
C GLU A 224 24.26 -16.15 7.15
N ALA A 225 23.68 -16.22 5.95
CA ALA A 225 24.45 -16.44 4.73
C ALA A 225 25.45 -15.30 4.47
N LEU A 226 25.04 -14.06 4.74
CA LEU A 226 25.93 -12.90 4.65
C LEU A 226 27.07 -12.97 5.66
N ARG A 227 26.78 -13.36 6.92
CA ARG A 227 27.82 -13.55 7.93
C ARG A 227 28.87 -14.56 7.47
N LYS A 228 28.43 -15.71 6.95
CA LYS A 228 29.34 -16.70 6.39
C LYS A 228 30.17 -16.16 5.22
N ALA A 229 29.54 -15.44 4.29
CA ALA A 229 30.23 -14.88 3.13
C ALA A 229 31.25 -13.78 3.51
N LEU A 230 31.03 -13.08 4.61
CA LEU A 230 31.98 -12.13 5.21
C LEU A 230 33.16 -12.89 5.84
N ASP A 231 32.88 -13.91 6.65
CA ASP A 231 33.91 -14.73 7.32
C ASP A 231 34.80 -15.46 6.28
N ASP A 232 34.22 -15.92 5.16
CA ASP A 232 34.93 -16.55 4.03
C ASP A 232 35.68 -15.54 3.14
N GLY A 233 35.49 -14.23 3.36
CA GLY A 233 36.11 -13.15 2.59
C GLY A 233 35.61 -13.01 1.15
N HIS A 234 34.45 -13.59 0.83
CA HIS A 234 33.77 -13.39 -0.46
C HIS A 234 33.12 -12.01 -0.52
N VAL A 235 32.45 -11.60 0.55
CA VAL A 235 31.91 -10.25 0.74
C VAL A 235 32.94 -9.43 1.53
N ALA A 236 33.33 -8.26 1.02
CA ALA A 236 34.35 -7.43 1.68
C ALA A 236 33.80 -6.62 2.87
N GLY A 237 32.49 -6.44 2.95
CA GLY A 237 31.84 -5.74 4.06
C GLY A 237 30.36 -5.47 3.81
N ALA A 238 29.64 -5.13 4.89
CA ALA A 238 28.22 -4.81 4.82
C ALA A 238 27.85 -3.60 5.70
N ALA A 239 26.86 -2.82 5.28
CA ALA A 239 26.32 -1.72 6.08
C ALA A 239 24.79 -1.76 6.15
N PHE A 240 24.26 -1.96 7.35
CA PHE A 240 22.84 -2.26 7.57
C PHE A 240 22.22 -1.25 8.53
N ASP A 241 21.11 -0.67 8.11
CA ASP A 241 20.26 0.17 8.96
C ASP A 241 19.04 -0.59 9.50
N VAL A 242 18.71 -1.72 8.90
CA VAL A 242 17.49 -2.48 9.16
C VAL A 242 17.81 -3.97 9.30
N PHE A 243 17.05 -4.67 10.14
CA PHE A 243 17.31 -6.07 10.50
C PHE A 243 16.03 -6.91 10.44
N ALA A 244 16.16 -8.21 10.16
CA ALA A 244 15.03 -9.12 10.06
C ALA A 244 14.16 -9.13 11.33
N GLN A 245 14.78 -8.93 12.49
CA GLN A 245 14.10 -8.75 13.77
C GLN A 245 14.46 -7.40 14.37
N GLU A 246 13.43 -6.58 14.65
CA GLU A 246 13.59 -5.29 15.32
C GLU A 246 12.68 -5.18 16.55
N PRO A 247 13.16 -4.62 17.68
CA PRO A 247 14.51 -4.07 17.90
C PRO A 247 15.61 -5.14 17.87
N ALA A 248 16.70 -4.88 17.12
CA ALA A 248 17.83 -5.79 16.99
C ALA A 248 18.79 -5.62 18.16
N THR A 249 18.54 -6.34 19.27
CA THR A 249 19.47 -6.38 20.40
C THR A 249 20.60 -7.39 20.18
N GLU A 250 20.37 -8.38 19.32
CA GLU A 250 21.32 -9.40 18.89
C GLU A 250 21.14 -9.62 17.39
N ASN A 251 22.23 -9.87 16.67
CA ASN A 251 22.20 -10.14 15.23
C ASN A 251 23.49 -10.87 14.79
N PRO A 252 23.43 -11.82 13.82
CA PRO A 252 24.61 -12.52 13.32
C PRO A 252 25.69 -11.61 12.75
N LEU A 253 25.34 -10.42 12.26
CA LEU A 253 26.30 -9.46 11.69
C LEU A 253 27.03 -8.64 12.76
N PHE A 254 26.52 -8.57 13.98
CA PHE A 254 27.10 -7.75 15.05
C PHE A 254 28.48 -8.25 15.47
N GLY A 255 29.39 -7.31 15.71
CA GLY A 255 30.76 -7.59 16.13
C GLY A 255 31.73 -7.95 15.00
N HIS A 256 31.26 -8.16 13.77
CA HIS A 256 32.15 -8.39 12.64
C HIS A 256 32.90 -7.09 12.25
N PRO A 257 34.24 -7.11 12.06
CA PRO A 257 35.04 -5.90 11.88
C PRO A 257 34.73 -5.11 10.59
N HIS A 258 34.16 -5.78 9.58
CA HIS A 258 33.79 -5.17 8.30
C HIS A 258 32.28 -4.93 8.16
N VAL A 259 31.57 -4.83 9.29
CA VAL A 259 30.14 -4.51 9.33
C VAL A 259 29.91 -3.16 10.00
N VAL A 260 29.10 -2.32 9.37
CA VAL A 260 28.58 -1.07 9.94
C VAL A 260 27.08 -1.24 10.19
N CYS A 261 26.62 -0.92 11.40
CA CYS A 261 25.21 -1.03 11.75
C CYS A 261 24.69 0.28 12.32
N THR A 262 23.46 0.66 11.96
CA THR A 262 22.71 1.75 12.58
C THR A 262 21.31 1.29 12.97
N PRO A 263 20.72 1.85 14.04
CA PRO A 263 19.43 1.37 14.56
C PRO A 263 18.24 2.02 13.84
N HIS A 264 18.04 1.70 12.56
CA HIS A 264 16.91 2.15 11.73
C HIS A 264 16.77 3.68 11.67
N LEU A 265 17.85 4.35 11.29
CA LEU A 265 17.99 5.80 11.22
C LEU A 265 17.66 6.42 9.86
N GLY A 266 17.34 5.63 8.83
CA GLY A 266 17.13 6.13 7.46
C GLY A 266 16.05 7.22 7.30
N ALA A 267 15.17 7.40 8.30
CA ALA A 267 14.18 8.48 8.34
C ALA A 267 14.37 9.44 9.54
N SER A 268 15.44 9.30 10.31
CA SER A 268 15.64 9.95 11.60
C SER A 268 16.34 11.31 11.48
N THR A 269 15.75 12.22 10.70
CA THR A 269 16.17 13.64 10.59
C THR A 269 15.01 14.58 10.89
N SER A 270 15.29 15.82 11.31
CA SER A 270 14.27 16.84 11.53
C SER A 270 13.37 17.03 10.31
N GLU A 271 13.97 17.12 9.13
CA GLU A 271 13.30 17.41 7.87
C GLU A 271 12.36 16.25 7.48
N ALA A 272 12.83 15.01 7.60
CA ALA A 272 12.02 13.84 7.30
C ALA A 272 10.87 13.72 8.30
N GLN A 273 11.14 13.86 9.60
CA GLN A 273 10.14 13.73 10.65
C GLN A 273 9.04 14.78 10.55
N GLU A 274 9.38 16.02 10.16
CA GLU A 274 8.41 17.08 9.91
C GLU A 274 7.58 16.79 8.65
N LYS A 275 8.23 16.47 7.52
CA LYS A 275 7.54 16.17 6.25
C LYS A 275 6.54 15.03 6.38
N VAL A 276 6.95 13.90 6.97
CA VAL A 276 6.04 12.75 7.14
C VAL A 276 4.91 13.05 8.13
N ALA A 277 5.18 13.84 9.17
CA ALA A 277 4.14 14.20 10.15
C ALA A 277 3.09 15.13 9.56
N LEU A 278 3.51 16.15 8.79
CA LEU A 278 2.59 17.04 8.09
C LEU A 278 1.79 16.28 7.04
N GLN A 279 2.47 15.51 6.18
CA GLN A 279 1.83 14.76 5.10
C GLN A 279 0.80 13.78 5.65
N ILE A 280 1.10 12.99 6.68
CA ILE A 280 0.12 12.04 7.21
C ILE A 280 -1.06 12.75 7.87
N ALA A 281 -0.80 13.87 8.57
CA ALA A 281 -1.85 14.61 9.25
C ALA A 281 -2.83 15.27 8.28
N GLU A 282 -2.32 15.81 7.16
CA GLU A 282 -3.15 16.38 6.10
C GLU A 282 -4.02 15.31 5.44
N GLN A 283 -3.43 14.18 5.04
CA GLN A 283 -4.14 13.09 4.38
C GLN A 283 -5.26 12.49 5.25
N MET A 284 -4.93 12.19 6.51
CA MET A 284 -5.92 11.66 7.44
C MET A 284 -7.03 12.69 7.72
N ALA A 285 -6.67 13.97 7.86
CA ALA A 285 -7.68 15.00 8.11
C ALA A 285 -8.61 15.19 6.91
N ASP A 286 -8.07 15.22 5.69
CA ASP A 286 -8.87 15.34 4.47
C ASP A 286 -9.77 14.10 4.27
N TYR A 287 -9.31 12.91 4.66
CA TYR A 287 -10.17 11.71 4.67
C TYR A 287 -11.31 11.83 5.67
N LEU A 288 -11.00 12.13 6.94
CA LEU A 288 -12.00 12.18 8.01
C LEU A 288 -13.02 13.30 7.83
N THR A 289 -12.66 14.38 7.14
CA THR A 289 -13.54 15.55 6.94
C THR A 289 -14.21 15.62 5.57
N ARG A 290 -13.56 15.09 4.52
CA ARG A 290 -14.00 15.24 3.11
C ARG A 290 -14.09 13.92 2.34
N GLY A 291 -13.66 12.80 2.93
CA GLY A 291 -13.62 11.50 2.26
C GLY A 291 -12.52 11.37 1.20
N ALA A 292 -11.56 12.30 1.14
CA ALA A 292 -10.43 12.21 0.22
C ALA A 292 -9.46 11.11 0.68
N ILE A 293 -8.99 10.27 -0.24
CA ILE A 293 -8.08 9.16 0.05
C ILE A 293 -6.78 9.39 -0.71
N ALA A 294 -5.67 9.57 -0.01
CA ALA A 294 -4.36 9.72 -0.62
C ALA A 294 -3.38 8.72 -0.01
N ASN A 295 -2.47 8.20 -0.85
CA ASN A 295 -1.43 7.23 -0.48
C ASN A 295 -1.96 6.08 0.40
N ALA A 296 -3.16 5.59 0.10
CA ALA A 296 -3.70 4.41 0.74
C ALA A 296 -3.02 3.17 0.18
N VAL A 297 -2.60 2.27 1.07
CA VAL A 297 -1.92 1.02 0.69
C VAL A 297 -2.90 -0.11 0.40
N ASN A 298 -4.14 0.01 0.88
CA ASN A 298 -5.20 -1.00 0.72
C ASN A 298 -6.44 -0.50 -0.04
N PHE A 299 -6.42 0.72 -0.58
CA PHE A 299 -7.54 1.26 -1.34
C PHE A 299 -7.07 2.25 -2.43
N PRO A 300 -7.80 2.40 -3.55
CA PRO A 300 -7.47 3.40 -4.57
C PRO A 300 -7.47 4.83 -4.00
N SER A 301 -6.57 5.67 -4.51
CA SER A 301 -6.53 7.09 -4.13
C SER A 301 -7.62 7.91 -4.84
N ILE A 302 -8.31 8.75 -4.07
CA ILE A 302 -9.39 9.65 -4.47
C ILE A 302 -9.01 11.07 -4.01
N SER A 303 -8.86 12.00 -4.94
CA SER A 303 -8.52 13.40 -4.61
C SER A 303 -9.69 14.10 -3.90
N ALA A 304 -9.41 15.22 -3.23
CA ALA A 304 -10.45 16.03 -2.59
C ALA A 304 -11.45 16.65 -3.59
N GLU A 305 -11.05 16.85 -4.84
CA GLU A 305 -11.93 17.32 -5.91
C GLU A 305 -12.79 16.18 -6.51
N GLU A 306 -12.25 14.96 -6.52
CA GLU A 306 -12.94 13.76 -7.01
C GLU A 306 -13.95 13.22 -5.99
N ALA A 307 -13.64 13.27 -4.69
CA ALA A 307 -14.47 12.64 -3.65
C ALA A 307 -15.94 13.08 -3.67
N PRO A 308 -16.28 14.39 -3.76
CA PRO A 308 -17.68 14.83 -3.86
C PRO A 308 -18.38 14.35 -5.13
N ARG A 309 -17.65 14.20 -6.25
CA ARG A 309 -18.20 13.76 -7.54
C ARG A 309 -18.45 12.25 -7.57
N LEU A 310 -17.56 11.47 -6.96
CA LEU A 310 -17.67 10.01 -6.90
C LEU A 310 -18.68 9.53 -5.87
N LYS A 311 -18.86 10.27 -4.76
CA LYS A 311 -19.70 9.83 -3.63
C LYS A 311 -21.12 9.37 -4.07
N PRO A 312 -21.88 10.12 -4.88
CA PRO A 312 -23.21 9.68 -5.31
C PRO A 312 -23.19 8.37 -6.13
N PHE A 313 -22.15 8.17 -6.95
CA PHE A 313 -22.01 6.95 -7.76
C PHE A 313 -21.55 5.75 -6.93
N VAL A 314 -20.72 5.97 -5.91
CA VAL A 314 -20.36 4.94 -4.92
C VAL A 314 -21.62 4.48 -4.17
N GLU A 315 -22.45 5.42 -3.71
CA GLU A 315 -23.73 5.11 -3.06
C GLU A 315 -24.71 4.40 -4.00
N LEU A 316 -24.78 4.83 -5.27
CA LEU A 316 -25.57 4.17 -6.30
C LEU A 316 -25.12 2.71 -6.49
N ALA A 317 -23.84 2.50 -6.75
CA ALA A 317 -23.28 1.19 -7.03
C ALA A 317 -23.46 0.22 -5.86
N GLU A 318 -23.24 0.69 -4.62
CA GLU A 318 -23.53 -0.10 -3.42
C GLU A 318 -24.99 -0.56 -3.35
N LYS A 319 -25.94 0.35 -3.63
CA LYS A 319 -27.37 0.05 -3.61
C LYS A 319 -27.79 -0.89 -4.75
N LEU A 320 -27.25 -0.71 -5.95
CA LEU A 320 -27.44 -1.63 -7.07
C LEU A 320 -26.88 -3.02 -6.71
N GLY A 321 -25.68 -3.07 -6.12
CA GLY A 321 -25.08 -4.30 -5.63
C GLY A 321 -25.96 -5.00 -4.61
N LEU A 322 -26.47 -4.27 -3.61
CA LEU A 322 -27.39 -4.80 -2.60
C LEU A 322 -28.66 -5.39 -3.23
N PHE A 323 -29.24 -4.70 -4.22
CA PHE A 323 -30.39 -5.19 -4.96
C PHE A 323 -30.06 -6.54 -5.63
N VAL A 324 -28.98 -6.59 -6.43
CA VAL A 324 -28.58 -7.82 -7.12
C VAL A 324 -28.30 -8.94 -6.12
N GLY A 325 -27.60 -8.66 -5.02
CA GLY A 325 -27.23 -9.65 -4.00
C GLY A 325 -28.42 -10.21 -3.23
N GLN A 326 -29.49 -9.43 -3.06
CA GLN A 326 -30.73 -9.89 -2.43
C GLN A 326 -31.60 -10.70 -3.40
N VAL A 327 -31.57 -10.36 -4.69
CA VAL A 327 -32.33 -11.07 -5.74
C VAL A 327 -31.63 -12.36 -6.18
N ALA A 328 -30.30 -12.39 -6.16
CA ALA A 328 -29.49 -13.56 -6.46
C ALA A 328 -29.59 -14.58 -5.31
N VAL A 329 -30.65 -15.39 -5.33
CA VAL A 329 -30.86 -16.49 -4.36
C VAL A 329 -29.82 -17.59 -4.53
N ALA A 330 -29.26 -17.73 -5.74
CA ALA A 330 -28.13 -18.60 -6.06
C ALA A 330 -26.81 -17.83 -6.14
N GLY A 331 -25.68 -18.53 -6.04
CA GLY A 331 -24.36 -17.94 -6.21
C GLY A 331 -24.20 -17.24 -7.56
N VAL A 332 -23.46 -16.13 -7.56
CA VAL A 332 -23.10 -15.36 -8.75
C VAL A 332 -21.74 -15.83 -9.23
N ASP A 333 -21.65 -16.23 -10.50
CA ASP A 333 -20.40 -16.68 -11.12
C ASP A 333 -19.63 -15.50 -11.72
N THR A 334 -20.36 -14.58 -12.36
CA THR A 334 -19.81 -13.38 -13.01
C THR A 334 -20.65 -12.16 -12.67
N LEU A 335 -19.99 -11.06 -12.29
CA LEU A 335 -20.58 -9.72 -12.19
C LEU A 335 -19.97 -8.82 -13.26
N SER A 336 -20.78 -8.36 -14.20
CA SER A 336 -20.45 -7.30 -15.16
C SER A 336 -20.91 -5.95 -14.63
N ILE A 337 -20.00 -4.98 -14.63
CA ILE A 337 -20.23 -3.59 -14.22
C ILE A 337 -20.00 -2.71 -15.43
N VAL A 338 -21.07 -2.16 -15.99
CA VAL A 338 -21.03 -1.30 -17.16
C VAL A 338 -21.18 0.15 -16.73
N TYR A 339 -20.21 0.97 -17.12
CA TYR A 339 -20.18 2.42 -16.94
C TYR A 339 -20.42 3.10 -18.29
N GLU A 340 -21.47 3.90 -18.41
CA GLU A 340 -21.82 4.60 -19.65
C GLU A 340 -21.96 6.10 -19.40
N GLY A 341 -21.48 6.91 -20.35
CA GLY A 341 -21.55 8.37 -20.27
C GLY A 341 -20.49 8.98 -19.33
N ALA A 342 -20.82 10.07 -18.63
CA ALA A 342 -19.86 10.86 -17.87
C ALA A 342 -19.21 10.11 -16.70
N VAL A 343 -19.88 9.10 -16.11
CA VAL A 343 -19.31 8.23 -15.07
C VAL A 343 -18.18 7.35 -15.60
N ALA A 344 -18.17 7.01 -16.89
CA ALA A 344 -17.09 6.21 -17.51
C ALA A 344 -15.74 6.96 -17.57
N LEU A 345 -15.78 8.30 -17.49
CA LEU A 345 -14.58 9.16 -17.46
C LEU A 345 -14.03 9.37 -16.03
N GLN A 346 -14.72 8.86 -15.01
CA GLN A 346 -14.31 8.95 -13.62
C GLN A 346 -13.41 7.77 -13.21
N LYS A 347 -12.83 7.83 -12.01
CA LYS A 347 -12.18 6.66 -11.40
C LYS A 347 -13.24 5.63 -11.02
N THR A 348 -13.37 4.57 -11.81
CA THR A 348 -14.41 3.53 -11.64
C THR A 348 -14.12 2.56 -10.49
N ARG A 349 -12.85 2.32 -10.13
CA ARG A 349 -12.48 1.33 -9.10
C ARG A 349 -13.21 1.48 -7.76
N PRO A 350 -13.35 2.68 -7.15
CA PRO A 350 -14.15 2.85 -5.94
C PRO A 350 -15.64 2.50 -6.13
N ILE A 351 -16.18 2.75 -7.32
CA ILE A 351 -17.57 2.45 -7.69
C ILE A 351 -17.75 0.93 -7.81
N SER A 352 -16.83 0.24 -8.49
CA SER A 352 -16.82 -1.22 -8.60
C SER A 352 -16.72 -1.89 -7.23
N ALA A 353 -15.79 -1.40 -6.39
CA ALA A 353 -15.59 -1.91 -5.04
C ALA A 353 -16.87 -1.79 -4.18
N ALA A 354 -17.61 -0.68 -4.34
CA ALA A 354 -18.90 -0.47 -3.69
C ALA A 354 -19.99 -1.41 -4.22
N ALA A 355 -20.08 -1.61 -5.55
CA ALA A 355 -20.99 -2.58 -6.14
C ALA A 355 -20.76 -4.02 -5.64
N ILE A 356 -19.51 -4.47 -5.63
CA ILE A 356 -19.14 -5.81 -5.14
C ILE A 356 -19.44 -5.92 -3.64
N SER A 357 -19.16 -4.88 -2.86
CA SER A 357 -19.49 -4.84 -1.43
C SER A 357 -20.99 -4.97 -1.20
N GLY A 358 -21.80 -4.23 -1.95
CA GLY A 358 -23.26 -4.34 -1.92
C GLY A 358 -23.73 -5.74 -2.30
N LEU A 359 -23.18 -6.32 -3.37
CA LEU A 359 -23.54 -7.66 -3.86
C LEU A 359 -23.32 -8.75 -2.80
N LEU A 360 -22.18 -8.69 -2.11
CA LEU A 360 -21.77 -9.75 -1.18
C LEU A 360 -22.40 -9.60 0.21
N ARG A 361 -22.82 -8.40 0.62
CA ARG A 361 -23.33 -8.10 1.96
C ARG A 361 -24.54 -8.95 2.40
N PRO A 362 -25.50 -9.33 1.53
CA PRO A 362 -26.60 -10.21 1.93
C PRO A 362 -26.16 -11.63 2.33
N ILE A 363 -25.00 -12.07 1.85
CA ILE A 363 -24.50 -13.44 2.02
C ILE A 363 -23.36 -13.49 3.05
N LEU A 364 -22.67 -12.36 3.26
CA LEU A 364 -21.48 -12.28 4.09
C LEU A 364 -21.59 -11.15 5.10
N GLU A 365 -21.37 -11.50 6.36
CA GLU A 365 -21.15 -10.54 7.44
C GLU A 365 -19.82 -9.80 7.22
N ASP A 366 -19.76 -8.54 7.65
CA ASP A 366 -18.56 -7.69 7.66
C ASP A 366 -17.91 -7.35 6.30
N VAL A 367 -18.63 -7.51 5.17
CA VAL A 367 -18.13 -7.04 3.87
C VAL A 367 -18.19 -5.52 3.75
N ASN A 368 -17.11 -4.94 3.25
CA ASN A 368 -16.96 -3.51 3.02
C ASN A 368 -16.26 -3.25 1.67
N PRO A 369 -16.28 -2.01 1.14
CA PRO A 369 -15.65 -1.70 -0.15
C PRO A 369 -14.15 -1.99 -0.22
N VAL A 370 -13.43 -2.00 0.90
CA VAL A 370 -11.98 -2.30 0.93
C VAL A 370 -11.73 -3.80 0.78
N SER A 371 -12.51 -4.64 1.48
CA SER A 371 -12.37 -6.11 1.45
C SER A 371 -13.07 -6.77 0.27
N ALA A 372 -14.13 -6.17 -0.27
CA ALA A 372 -15.02 -6.79 -1.24
C ALA A 372 -14.31 -7.32 -2.51
N PRO A 373 -13.37 -6.59 -3.16
CA PRO A 373 -12.68 -7.12 -4.34
C PRO A 373 -11.83 -8.36 -4.05
N ILE A 374 -11.25 -8.45 -2.85
CA ILE A 374 -10.43 -9.59 -2.43
C ILE A 374 -11.34 -10.80 -2.17
N LEU A 375 -12.42 -10.60 -1.42
CA LEU A 375 -13.39 -11.64 -1.09
C LEU A 375 -14.08 -12.20 -2.33
N ALA A 376 -14.40 -11.34 -3.32
CA ALA A 376 -14.93 -11.77 -4.61
C ALA A 376 -13.96 -12.73 -5.31
N LYS A 377 -12.68 -12.37 -5.40
CA LYS A 377 -11.64 -13.21 -6.02
C LYS A 377 -11.44 -14.53 -5.30
N GLU A 378 -11.40 -14.53 -3.96
CA GLU A 378 -11.26 -15.76 -3.15
C GLU A 378 -12.43 -16.73 -3.34
N ARG A 379 -13.62 -16.19 -3.66
CA ARG A 379 -14.82 -16.96 -3.96
C ARG A 379 -14.97 -17.37 -5.42
N GLY A 380 -14.01 -16.99 -6.27
CA GLY A 380 -14.06 -17.28 -7.70
C GLY A 380 -15.08 -16.45 -8.49
N LEU A 381 -15.61 -15.37 -7.93
CA LEU A 381 -16.49 -14.43 -8.64
C LEU A 381 -15.68 -13.67 -9.69
N ALA A 382 -15.99 -13.88 -10.96
CA ALA A 382 -15.40 -13.12 -12.06
C ALA A 382 -16.00 -11.70 -12.11
N ILE A 383 -15.13 -10.68 -12.14
CA ILE A 383 -15.56 -9.28 -12.25
C ILE A 383 -15.16 -8.76 -13.63
N GLU A 384 -16.14 -8.25 -14.36
CA GLU A 384 -15.94 -7.59 -15.65
C GLU A 384 -16.29 -6.10 -15.50
N GLU A 385 -15.37 -5.22 -15.90
CA GLU A 385 -15.62 -3.77 -15.94
C GLU A 385 -15.64 -3.31 -17.40
N ILE A 386 -16.72 -2.68 -17.82
CA ILE A 386 -16.92 -2.20 -19.18
C ILE A 386 -17.18 -0.70 -19.13
N THR A 387 -16.37 0.09 -19.84
CA THR A 387 -16.55 1.55 -19.97
C THR A 387 -16.98 1.89 -21.40
N ARG A 388 -18.05 2.68 -21.55
CA ARG A 388 -18.55 3.14 -22.85
C ARG A 388 -18.76 4.65 -22.82
N GLU A 389 -18.24 5.34 -23.84
CA GLU A 389 -18.44 6.78 -24.02
C GLU A 389 -19.78 7.13 -24.71
N ALA A 390 -20.59 6.13 -25.08
CA ALA A 390 -21.83 6.34 -25.80
C ALA A 390 -22.85 7.16 -24.96
N GLN A 391 -23.42 8.20 -25.57
CA GLN A 391 -24.55 8.94 -24.99
C GLN A 391 -25.83 8.12 -25.18
N GLY A 392 -26.36 7.60 -24.07
CA GLY A 392 -27.73 7.06 -23.99
C GLY A 392 -28.72 8.11 -23.51
N ASP A 393 -29.88 7.66 -23.04
CA ASP A 393 -30.94 8.54 -22.49
C ASP A 393 -30.54 9.25 -21.18
N TYR A 394 -29.45 8.81 -20.55
CA TYR A 394 -28.91 9.35 -19.31
C TYR A 394 -27.49 9.88 -19.49
N GLU A 395 -27.16 10.98 -18.81
CA GLU A 395 -25.80 11.56 -18.81
C GLU A 395 -24.76 10.60 -18.22
N SER A 396 -25.16 9.81 -17.23
CA SER A 396 -24.36 8.74 -16.63
C SER A 396 -25.24 7.55 -16.33
N LEU A 397 -24.79 6.35 -16.63
CA LEU A 397 -25.50 5.12 -16.31
C LEU A 397 -24.51 4.10 -15.75
N VAL A 398 -24.92 3.44 -14.67
CA VAL A 398 -24.22 2.29 -14.10
C VAL A 398 -25.15 1.10 -14.17
N THR A 399 -24.72 0.02 -14.84
CA THR A 399 -25.49 -1.22 -14.96
C THR A 399 -24.71 -2.37 -14.33
N LEU A 400 -25.38 -3.13 -13.48
CA LEU A 400 -24.87 -4.38 -12.93
C LEU A 400 -25.61 -5.55 -13.55
N SER A 401 -24.88 -6.46 -14.17
CA SER A 401 -25.36 -7.74 -14.67
C SER A 401 -24.69 -8.87 -13.91
N ALA A 402 -25.46 -9.63 -13.12
CA ALA A 402 -24.99 -10.83 -12.44
C ALA A 402 -25.48 -12.08 -13.18
N HIS A 403 -24.54 -12.94 -13.57
CA HIS A 403 -24.84 -14.26 -14.11
C HIS A 403 -24.91 -15.28 -12.97
N THR A 404 -26.03 -15.98 -12.90
CA THR A 404 -26.28 -17.05 -11.93
C THR A 404 -26.71 -18.32 -12.68
N ALA A 405 -26.71 -19.46 -11.98
CA ALA A 405 -27.26 -20.71 -12.50
C ALA A 405 -28.75 -20.64 -12.89
N GLN A 406 -29.49 -19.65 -12.38
CA GLN A 406 -30.93 -19.46 -12.60
C GLN A 406 -31.25 -18.45 -13.72
N GLY A 407 -30.22 -17.79 -14.27
CA GLY A 407 -30.36 -16.73 -15.26
C GLY A 407 -29.56 -15.49 -14.92
N GLU A 408 -29.68 -14.49 -15.77
CA GLU A 408 -29.07 -13.17 -15.58
C GLU A 408 -29.99 -12.25 -14.78
N ILE A 409 -29.41 -11.54 -13.81
CA ILE A 409 -30.07 -10.46 -13.08
C ILE A 409 -29.40 -9.16 -13.49
N CYS A 410 -30.15 -8.27 -14.12
CA CYS A 410 -29.65 -6.99 -14.59
C CYS A 410 -30.39 -5.84 -13.90
N VAL A 411 -29.65 -4.87 -13.38
CA VAL A 411 -30.19 -3.63 -12.81
C VAL A 411 -29.36 -2.44 -13.25
N SER A 412 -30.03 -1.37 -13.66
CA SER A 412 -29.41 -0.13 -14.11
C SER A 412 -29.84 1.03 -13.24
N GLY A 413 -28.91 1.94 -12.97
CA GLY A 413 -29.16 3.11 -12.16
C GLY A 413 -28.39 4.33 -12.62
N THR A 414 -28.85 5.50 -12.19
CA THR A 414 -28.22 6.79 -12.47
C THR A 414 -28.24 7.69 -11.23
N VAL A 415 -27.48 8.80 -11.30
CA VAL A 415 -27.51 9.87 -10.31
C VAL A 415 -28.12 11.10 -10.99
N PHE A 416 -29.27 11.56 -10.50
CA PHE A 416 -29.94 12.74 -11.04
C PHE A 416 -29.28 14.04 -10.56
N HIS A 417 -29.74 15.18 -11.09
CA HIS A 417 -29.21 16.52 -10.78
C HIS A 417 -29.32 16.89 -9.29
N ASP A 418 -30.22 16.26 -8.54
CA ASP A 418 -30.35 16.39 -7.09
C ASP A 418 -29.27 15.61 -6.31
N GLY A 419 -28.37 14.92 -7.01
CA GLY A 419 -27.29 14.10 -6.45
C GLY A 419 -27.77 12.77 -5.88
N LYS A 420 -29.04 12.39 -6.07
CA LYS A 420 -29.60 11.16 -5.50
C LYS A 420 -29.54 9.99 -6.47
N PRO A 421 -29.17 8.78 -5.99
CA PRO A 421 -29.20 7.57 -6.79
C PRO A 421 -30.63 7.12 -7.06
N ARG A 422 -30.91 6.65 -8.27
CA ARG A 422 -32.19 6.03 -8.66
C ARG A 422 -31.97 4.78 -9.50
N ILE A 423 -32.91 3.85 -9.40
CA ILE A 423 -33.02 2.72 -10.32
C ILE A 423 -33.76 3.21 -11.55
N VAL A 424 -33.19 2.94 -12.73
CA VAL A 424 -33.77 3.31 -14.01
C VAL A 424 -34.07 2.13 -14.93
N GLY A 425 -33.58 0.94 -14.59
CA GLY A 425 -33.89 -0.29 -15.30
C GLY A 425 -33.76 -1.52 -14.43
N ILE A 426 -34.64 -2.50 -14.64
CA ILE A 426 -34.53 -3.85 -14.08
C ILE A 426 -34.82 -4.84 -15.22
N GLY A 427 -33.83 -5.64 -15.61
CA GLY A 427 -33.91 -6.46 -16.82
C GLY A 427 -34.11 -5.59 -18.07
N ASP A 428 -35.16 -5.87 -18.81
CA ASP A 428 -35.59 -5.13 -20.00
C ASP A 428 -36.65 -4.05 -19.70
N ILE A 429 -37.02 -3.87 -18.43
CA ILE A 429 -38.08 -2.94 -18.01
C ILE A 429 -37.46 -1.63 -17.53
N GLY A 430 -37.78 -0.54 -18.21
CA GLY A 430 -37.48 0.82 -17.75
C GLY A 430 -38.32 1.20 -16.54
N VAL A 431 -37.68 1.77 -15.52
CA VAL A 431 -38.33 2.23 -14.28
C VAL A 431 -37.82 3.62 -13.90
N ASP A 432 -38.48 4.31 -12.96
CA ASP A 432 -37.93 5.47 -12.26
C ASP A 432 -38.29 5.30 -10.78
N ALA A 433 -37.34 4.80 -10.00
CA ALA A 433 -37.56 4.47 -8.60
C ALA A 433 -36.43 4.99 -7.71
N GLU A 434 -36.81 5.69 -6.64
CA GLU A 434 -35.89 6.03 -5.56
C GLU A 434 -35.61 4.80 -4.68
N PHE A 435 -34.43 4.77 -4.06
CA PHE A 435 -34.10 3.76 -3.06
C PHE A 435 -34.73 4.08 -1.71
N ALA A 436 -35.84 3.42 -1.40
CA ALA A 436 -36.48 3.48 -0.07
C ALA A 436 -35.74 2.58 0.94
N PRO A 437 -35.86 2.83 2.26
CA PRO A 437 -35.27 1.95 3.29
C PRO A 437 -35.75 0.49 3.23
N SER A 438 -36.94 0.26 2.70
CA SER A 438 -37.49 -1.07 2.45
C SER A 438 -38.20 -1.06 1.12
N MET A 439 -37.85 -2.02 0.26
CA MET A 439 -38.43 -2.19 -1.06
C MET A 439 -38.84 -3.65 -1.23
N ILE A 440 -39.97 -3.89 -1.90
CA ILE A 440 -40.40 -5.24 -2.28
C ILE A 440 -40.24 -5.36 -3.78
N TYR A 441 -39.42 -6.34 -4.20
CA TYR A 441 -39.29 -6.75 -5.59
C TYR A 441 -39.97 -8.11 -5.77
N LEU A 442 -40.78 -8.23 -6.81
CA LEU A 442 -41.45 -9.48 -7.17
C LEU A 442 -41.60 -9.58 -8.69
N THR A 443 -41.52 -10.81 -9.19
CA THR A 443 -41.92 -11.16 -10.55
C THR A 443 -43.23 -11.93 -10.48
N ASN A 444 -44.18 -11.59 -11.36
CA ASN A 444 -45.48 -12.26 -11.41
C ASN A 444 -45.88 -12.58 -12.84
N GLU A 445 -46.71 -13.61 -12.99
CA GLU A 445 -47.48 -13.77 -14.22
C GLU A 445 -48.59 -12.72 -14.25
N ASP A 446 -48.78 -12.08 -15.39
CA ASP A 446 -49.83 -11.09 -15.56
C ASP A 446 -51.21 -11.78 -15.58
N ARG A 447 -51.90 -11.69 -14.44
CA ARG A 447 -53.23 -12.28 -14.23
C ARG A 447 -54.16 -11.21 -13.65
N PRO A 448 -55.42 -11.12 -14.13
CA PRO A 448 -56.39 -10.14 -13.63
C PRO A 448 -56.52 -10.15 -12.10
N GLY A 449 -56.46 -8.94 -11.51
CA GLY A 449 -56.63 -8.71 -10.07
C GLY A 449 -55.41 -9.03 -9.19
N PHE A 450 -54.24 -9.35 -9.76
CA PHE A 450 -53.02 -9.59 -8.97
C PHE A 450 -52.61 -8.37 -8.13
N ILE A 451 -52.44 -7.20 -8.76
CA ILE A 451 -51.98 -5.97 -8.09
C ILE A 451 -52.90 -5.59 -6.93
N GLY A 452 -54.22 -5.63 -7.13
CA GLY A 452 -55.19 -5.29 -6.09
C GLY A 452 -55.16 -6.25 -4.89
N ARG A 453 -55.00 -7.55 -5.14
CA ARG A 453 -54.83 -8.55 -4.07
C ARG A 453 -53.51 -8.38 -3.33
N PHE A 454 -52.42 -8.15 -4.07
CA PHE A 454 -51.09 -7.94 -3.50
C PHE A 454 -51.07 -6.70 -2.60
N ALA A 455 -51.56 -5.57 -3.09
CA ALA A 455 -51.69 -4.35 -2.31
C ALA A 455 -52.52 -4.59 -1.05
N GLY A 456 -53.69 -5.21 -1.16
CA GLY A 456 -54.56 -5.49 -0.01
C GLY A 456 -53.97 -6.44 1.05
N VAL A 457 -52.94 -7.22 0.73
CA VAL A 457 -52.19 -8.03 1.71
C VAL A 457 -51.17 -7.18 2.47
N LEU A 458 -50.58 -6.18 1.81
CA LEU A 458 -49.61 -5.27 2.42
C LEU A 458 -50.25 -4.22 3.33
N GLY A 459 -51.54 -3.93 3.14
CA GLY A 459 -52.31 -2.93 3.88
C GLY A 459 -52.84 -1.84 2.95
#